data_AF-A0A5M9THP1-F1
#
_entry.id   AF-A0A5M9THP1-F1
#
_cell.length_a   1.000
_cell.length_b   1.000
_cell.length_c   1.000
_cell.angle_alpha   90.00
_cell.angle_beta   90.00
_cell.angle_gamma   90.00
#
_symmetry.space_group_name_H-M   'P 1'
#
loop_
_entity.id
_entity.type
_entity.pdbx_description
1 polymer ?
#
loop_
_entity_poly.entity_id
_entity_poly.type
_entity_poly.pdbx_seq_one_letter_code
_entity_poly.pdbx_strand_id
1 'polypeptide(L)'
;MKSWIEAAMKGEPQAYEQLVSQYRGMALAVAYNRLGDTFWAEDVVQEAFTEAFGNLSKLEAPEAFPGWFKVIVERQCYHWLRRKQHTTIPVQELEHVFQEEDQAHNPEEQAMQNEMHRTLRDSIAMLPSSMRIAVELFYLEGYSLKEISDFLGVKVPALKKRLFDARSKLKRSMPVRDLVTVFSELYEWGKGLLHIMNGDHAANRLRESGIQGDILVWRELYTFGPVAKEMGDTKDRQNRASVLEQQLGIPQAEYLKIEELERKLHSFQQYKEIVLWFEYDLYDQTMLSYLLHYFKGQALQNTKLNLLCIDSYPEIEHFRGLGQLTSTQIGSLSGSWHVIGTDELQAGAQFWEAYTSNDFRQHLDYLQADTSALPFSKAAFKAHLSRLPSVSNGLGLIEQTTLETIRAGVERPYPLFREVGDKLHILGMGDLEYWAHLKRMTEGPHALLQMSGATTFPNFKQHDEEFRDGVLSLTELGIKVLNGEVDWALLKQDEFWIGGLHNPSGKQSKWRWNPASETVVEIESTS
;
A
#
# COMPACT_ATOMS: atom_id res chain seq x y z
N MET A 1 -15.45 -13.14 -13.56
CA MET A 1 -16.10 -12.76 -14.84
C MET A 1 -16.47 -13.99 -15.67
N LYS A 2 -15.50 -14.78 -16.18
CA LYS A 2 -15.76 -16.01 -16.94
C LYS A 2 -16.72 -16.99 -16.25
N SER A 3 -16.49 -17.26 -14.96
CA SER A 3 -17.34 -18.17 -14.17
C SER A 3 -18.80 -17.71 -14.07
N TRP A 4 -19.06 -16.40 -13.97
CA TRP A 4 -20.42 -15.86 -13.95
C TRP A 4 -21.12 -16.00 -15.30
N ILE A 5 -20.39 -15.79 -16.40
CA ILE A 5 -20.94 -15.94 -17.75
C ILE A 5 -21.29 -17.40 -18.01
N GLU A 6 -20.40 -18.33 -17.64
CA GLU A 6 -20.65 -19.77 -17.76
C GLU A 6 -21.83 -20.26 -16.89
N ALA A 7 -21.98 -19.72 -15.68
CA ALA A 7 -23.12 -19.98 -14.80
C ALA A 7 -24.43 -19.38 -15.35
N ALA A 8 -24.37 -18.16 -15.90
CA ALA A 8 -25.50 -17.52 -16.55
C ALA A 8 -25.95 -18.27 -17.81
N MET A 9 -25.01 -18.83 -18.59
CA MET A 9 -25.33 -19.72 -19.72
C MET A 9 -26.10 -20.99 -19.29
N LYS A 10 -25.91 -21.44 -18.05
CA LYS A 10 -26.65 -22.57 -17.45
C LYS A 10 -27.99 -22.16 -16.83
N GLY A 11 -28.33 -20.87 -16.87
CA GLY A 11 -29.60 -20.33 -16.37
C GLY A 11 -29.63 -20.03 -14.87
N GLU A 12 -28.46 -19.88 -14.22
CA GLU A 12 -28.39 -19.57 -12.79
C GLU A 12 -28.77 -18.09 -12.52
N PRO A 13 -29.85 -17.80 -11.77
CA PRO A 13 -30.35 -16.44 -11.58
C PRO A 13 -29.35 -15.49 -10.92
N GLN A 14 -28.58 -16.00 -9.95
CA GLN A 14 -27.56 -15.22 -9.23
C GLN A 14 -26.46 -14.73 -10.18
N ALA A 15 -26.12 -15.50 -11.21
CA ALA A 15 -25.12 -15.11 -12.18
C ALA A 15 -25.60 -13.97 -13.10
N TYR A 16 -26.90 -13.93 -13.42
CA TYR A 16 -27.50 -12.81 -14.14
C TYR A 16 -27.45 -11.52 -13.33
N GLU A 17 -27.78 -11.56 -12.04
CA GLU A 17 -27.70 -10.39 -11.16
C GLU A 17 -26.27 -9.83 -11.09
N GLN A 18 -25.25 -10.69 -11.00
CA GLN A 18 -23.85 -10.26 -11.02
C GLN A 18 -23.47 -9.58 -12.35
N LEU A 19 -23.93 -10.11 -13.49
CA LEU A 19 -23.68 -9.50 -14.79
C LEU A 19 -24.40 -8.16 -14.96
N VAL A 20 -25.66 -8.04 -14.52
CA VAL A 20 -26.38 -6.76 -14.53
C VAL A 20 -25.65 -5.76 -13.64
N SER A 21 -25.32 -6.13 -12.40
CA SER A 21 -24.62 -5.24 -11.47
C SER A 21 -23.27 -4.76 -12.04
N GLN A 22 -22.55 -5.61 -12.78
CA GLN A 22 -21.24 -5.27 -13.33
C GLN A 22 -21.31 -4.35 -14.56
N TYR A 23 -22.27 -4.57 -15.47
CA TYR A 23 -22.26 -3.89 -16.78
C TYR A 23 -23.35 -2.82 -16.93
N ARG A 24 -24.29 -2.69 -15.97
CA ARG A 24 -25.37 -1.71 -16.05
C ARG A 24 -24.84 -0.29 -16.14
N GLY A 25 -23.91 0.11 -15.25
CA GLY A 25 -23.33 1.46 -15.28
C GLY A 25 -22.58 1.73 -16.59
N MET A 26 -21.81 0.74 -17.08
CA MET A 26 -21.12 0.89 -18.35
C MET A 26 -22.06 1.07 -19.55
N ALA A 27 -23.12 0.26 -19.61
CA ALA A 27 -24.12 0.33 -20.65
C ALA A 27 -24.93 1.64 -20.59
N LEU A 28 -25.27 2.11 -19.39
CA LEU A 28 -25.97 3.37 -19.18
C LEU A 28 -25.14 4.56 -19.64
N ALA A 29 -23.84 4.62 -19.30
CA ALA A 29 -22.97 5.69 -19.74
C ALA A 29 -22.89 5.77 -21.28
N VAL A 30 -22.78 4.61 -21.95
CA VAL A 30 -22.78 4.55 -23.43
C VAL A 30 -24.13 4.97 -24.01
N ALA A 31 -25.24 4.45 -23.46
CA ALA A 31 -26.59 4.76 -23.94
C ALA A 31 -26.94 6.24 -23.72
N TYR A 32 -26.67 6.78 -22.53
CA TYR A 32 -26.89 8.18 -22.20
C TYR A 32 -26.06 9.10 -23.10
N ASN A 33 -24.78 8.77 -23.33
CA ASN A 33 -23.95 9.57 -24.24
C ASN A 33 -24.52 9.63 -25.67
N ARG A 34 -25.22 8.58 -26.09
CA ARG A 34 -25.81 8.47 -27.42
C ARG A 34 -27.20 9.09 -27.54
N LEU A 35 -28.01 9.00 -26.48
CA LEU A 35 -29.43 9.38 -26.50
C LEU A 35 -29.70 10.75 -25.86
N GLY A 36 -28.86 11.16 -24.91
CA GLY A 36 -28.99 12.42 -24.17
C GLY A 36 -30.16 12.48 -23.18
N ASP A 37 -30.81 11.34 -22.92
CA ASP A 37 -32.00 11.24 -22.06
C ASP A 37 -31.89 9.98 -21.19
N THR A 38 -32.00 10.16 -19.88
CA THR A 38 -31.82 9.10 -18.88
C THR A 38 -32.90 8.05 -18.95
N PHE A 39 -34.16 8.45 -19.13
CA PHE A 39 -35.29 7.51 -19.19
C PHE A 39 -35.12 6.54 -20.36
N TRP A 40 -34.77 7.09 -21.54
CA TRP A 40 -34.54 6.27 -22.73
C TRP A 40 -33.24 5.48 -22.67
N ALA A 41 -32.21 5.99 -22.00
CA ALA A 41 -31.00 5.23 -21.76
C ALA A 41 -31.27 4.00 -20.88
N GLU A 42 -32.06 4.14 -19.82
CA GLU A 42 -32.44 3.02 -18.95
C GLU A 42 -33.28 1.96 -19.69
N ASP A 43 -34.26 2.40 -20.47
CA ASP A 43 -35.10 1.50 -21.29
C ASP A 43 -34.25 0.70 -22.29
N VAL A 44 -33.36 1.38 -23.01
CA VAL A 44 -32.42 0.73 -23.94
C VAL A 44 -31.49 -0.27 -23.24
N VAL A 45 -31.02 0.05 -22.03
CA VAL A 45 -30.17 -0.86 -21.26
C VAL A 45 -30.95 -2.09 -20.80
N GLN A 46 -32.20 -1.94 -20.37
CA GLN A 46 -33.07 -3.06 -20.03
C GLN A 46 -33.35 -3.97 -21.23
N GLU A 47 -33.67 -3.39 -22.40
CA GLU A 47 -33.85 -4.13 -23.64
C GLU A 47 -32.55 -4.86 -24.04
N ALA A 48 -31.40 -4.20 -23.89
CA ALA A 48 -30.10 -4.79 -24.19
C ALA A 48 -29.78 -5.98 -23.28
N PHE A 49 -30.04 -5.89 -21.97
CA PHE A 49 -29.85 -7.03 -21.05
C PHE A 49 -30.80 -8.19 -21.36
N THR A 50 -32.07 -7.87 -21.66
CA THR A 50 -33.06 -8.88 -22.05
C THR A 50 -32.61 -9.63 -23.31
N GLU A 51 -32.12 -8.90 -24.32
CA GLU A 51 -31.59 -9.49 -25.55
C GLU A 51 -30.29 -10.27 -25.30
N ALA A 52 -29.39 -9.74 -24.48
CA ALA A 52 -28.11 -10.38 -24.17
C ALA A 52 -28.35 -11.71 -23.44
N PHE A 53 -29.21 -11.76 -22.43
CA PHE A 53 -29.52 -13.01 -21.72
C PHE A 53 -30.29 -14.01 -22.58
N GLY A 54 -31.18 -13.54 -23.46
CA GLY A 54 -31.85 -14.41 -24.44
C GLY A 54 -30.90 -15.04 -25.47
N ASN A 55 -29.74 -14.44 -25.71
CA ASN A 55 -28.74 -14.93 -26.67
C ASN A 55 -27.42 -15.37 -26.03
N LEU A 56 -27.32 -15.38 -24.70
CA LEU A 56 -26.06 -15.60 -23.99
C LEU A 56 -25.43 -16.95 -24.29
N SER A 57 -26.27 -17.97 -24.49
CA SER A 57 -25.85 -19.33 -24.88
C SER A 57 -25.16 -19.41 -26.25
N LYS A 58 -25.28 -18.38 -27.09
CA LYS A 58 -24.63 -18.30 -28.42
C LYS A 58 -23.24 -17.67 -28.38
N LEU A 59 -22.81 -17.17 -27.22
CA LEU A 59 -21.49 -16.57 -27.08
C LEU A 59 -20.42 -17.67 -27.01
N GLU A 60 -19.60 -17.79 -28.06
CA GLU A 60 -18.57 -18.85 -28.16
C GLU A 60 -17.42 -18.66 -27.17
N ALA A 61 -17.09 -17.41 -26.83
CA ALA A 61 -16.02 -17.05 -25.92
C ALA A 61 -16.56 -16.17 -24.79
N PRO A 62 -16.64 -16.66 -23.54
CA PRO A 62 -17.11 -15.86 -22.41
C PRO A 62 -16.36 -14.53 -22.23
N GLU A 63 -15.05 -14.52 -22.49
CA GLU A 63 -14.20 -13.33 -22.38
C GLU A 63 -14.64 -12.19 -23.34
N ALA A 64 -15.35 -12.51 -24.42
CA ALA A 64 -15.82 -11.52 -25.40
C ALA A 64 -17.09 -10.79 -24.96
N PHE A 65 -17.70 -11.19 -23.84
CA PHE A 65 -18.97 -10.65 -23.36
C PHE A 65 -18.98 -9.12 -23.25
N PRO A 66 -17.97 -8.41 -22.67
CA PRO A 66 -18.03 -6.95 -22.55
C PRO A 66 -18.20 -6.25 -23.90
N GLY A 67 -17.37 -6.60 -24.88
CA GLY A 67 -17.43 -6.02 -26.22
C GLY A 67 -18.68 -6.44 -26.99
N TRP A 68 -19.11 -7.70 -26.85
CA TRP A 68 -20.34 -8.21 -27.46
C TRP A 68 -21.58 -7.52 -26.90
N PHE A 69 -21.67 -7.36 -25.58
CA PHE A 69 -22.78 -6.68 -24.91
C PHE A 69 -22.84 -5.20 -25.29
N LYS A 70 -21.69 -4.52 -25.36
CA LYS A 70 -21.60 -3.14 -25.83
C LYS A 70 -22.16 -2.96 -27.26
N VAL A 71 -21.95 -3.92 -28.17
CA VAL A 71 -22.55 -3.92 -29.51
C VAL A 71 -24.08 -4.02 -29.45
N ILE A 72 -24.62 -4.85 -28.55
CA ILE A 72 -26.06 -4.95 -28.33
C ILE A 72 -26.63 -3.61 -27.87
N VAL A 73 -25.98 -2.98 -26.88
CA VAL A 73 -26.37 -1.65 -26.36
C VAL A 73 -26.35 -0.60 -27.47
N GLU A 74 -25.27 -0.50 -28.26
CA GLU A 74 -25.16 0.47 -29.36
C GLU A 74 -26.24 0.26 -30.43
N ARG A 75 -26.56 -1.01 -30.75
CA ARG A 75 -27.61 -1.35 -31.70
C ARG A 75 -29.00 -0.97 -31.16
N GLN A 76 -29.28 -1.17 -29.88
CA GLN A 76 -30.55 -0.77 -29.28
C GLN A 76 -30.69 0.75 -29.23
N CYS A 77 -29.63 1.50 -28.91
CA CYS A 77 -29.63 2.96 -29.06
C CYS A 77 -29.96 3.38 -30.51
N TYR A 78 -29.39 2.69 -31.51
CA TYR A 78 -29.67 2.98 -32.92
C TYR A 78 -31.12 2.65 -33.32
N HIS A 79 -31.66 1.53 -32.86
CA HIS A 79 -33.07 1.16 -33.08
C HIS A 79 -34.02 2.22 -32.49
N TRP A 80 -33.74 2.68 -31.27
CA TRP A 80 -34.53 3.71 -30.62
C TRP A 80 -34.46 5.05 -31.36
N LEU A 81 -33.26 5.51 -31.74
CA LEU A 81 -33.08 6.75 -32.52
C LEU A 81 -33.81 6.70 -33.87
N ARG A 82 -33.84 5.52 -34.51
CA ARG A 82 -34.58 5.30 -35.76
C ARG A 82 -36.11 5.30 -35.56
N ARG A 83 -36.61 4.78 -34.43
CA ARG A 83 -38.03 4.82 -34.07
C ARG A 83 -38.49 6.24 -33.74
N LYS A 84 -37.67 7.04 -33.04
CA LYS A 84 -37.94 8.46 -32.73
C LYS A 84 -38.03 9.34 -33.98
N GLN A 85 -37.34 9.01 -35.07
CA GLN A 85 -37.45 9.72 -36.35
C GLN A 85 -38.83 9.60 -37.03
N HIS A 86 -39.69 8.65 -36.62
CA HIS A 86 -40.98 8.39 -37.27
C HIS A 86 -42.23 8.80 -36.46
N THR A 87 -42.08 9.47 -35.32
CA THR A 87 -43.23 9.86 -34.47
C THR A 87 -43.02 11.25 -33.87
N THR A 88 -43.73 12.26 -34.38
CA THR A 88 -43.79 13.61 -33.78
C THR A 88 -45.12 13.81 -33.08
N ILE A 89 -45.12 13.93 -31.74
CA ILE A 89 -46.04 14.78 -30.95
C ILE A 89 -45.26 15.26 -29.70
N PRO A 90 -45.37 16.53 -29.29
CA PRO A 90 -44.64 17.10 -28.16
C PRO A 90 -45.37 16.85 -26.84
N VAL A 91 -44.68 16.97 -25.69
CA VAL A 91 -45.15 17.62 -24.45
C VAL A 91 -44.15 17.48 -23.29
N GLN A 92 -43.74 18.66 -22.81
CA GLN A 92 -43.48 19.17 -21.46
C GLN A 92 -42.52 18.48 -20.48
N GLU A 93 -41.70 19.38 -19.92
CA GLU A 93 -40.72 19.26 -18.86
C GLU A 93 -41.29 18.66 -17.57
N LEU A 94 -40.51 17.75 -16.98
CA LEU A 94 -40.58 17.42 -15.57
C LEU A 94 -39.15 17.36 -15.02
N GLU A 95 -38.86 18.30 -14.12
CA GLU A 95 -37.65 18.35 -13.32
C GLU A 95 -37.70 17.32 -12.18
N HIS A 96 -36.51 16.85 -11.79
CA HIS A 96 -36.10 16.15 -10.56
C HIS A 96 -36.54 14.69 -10.33
N VAL A 97 -35.56 13.79 -10.12
CA VAL A 97 -35.34 13.07 -8.84
C VAL A 97 -33.86 12.68 -8.67
N PHE A 98 -33.15 13.35 -7.75
CA PHE A 98 -32.18 12.74 -6.85
C PHE A 98 -32.31 13.51 -5.54
N GLN A 99 -33.10 12.98 -4.61
CA GLN A 99 -33.09 13.38 -3.21
C GLN A 99 -32.69 12.14 -2.44
N GLU A 100 -31.56 12.18 -1.74
CA GLU A 100 -31.40 11.46 -0.48
C GLU A 100 -30.68 12.33 0.55
N GLU A 101 -31.44 12.54 1.62
CA GLU A 101 -31.15 12.60 3.05
C GLU A 101 -30.14 13.58 3.67
N ASP A 102 -30.68 14.18 4.73
CA ASP A 102 -30.25 15.34 5.49
C ASP A 102 -29.26 14.92 6.60
N GLN A 103 -28.06 15.50 6.60
CA GLN A 103 -27.24 15.59 7.81
C GLN A 103 -26.66 17.00 7.94
N ALA A 104 -27.06 17.65 9.03
CA ALA A 104 -26.74 19.01 9.43
C ALA A 104 -25.35 19.50 8.99
N HIS A 105 -25.32 20.23 7.87
CA HIS A 105 -24.20 21.07 7.46
C HIS A 105 -24.70 22.50 7.22
N ASN A 106 -23.83 23.47 7.45
CA ASN A 106 -24.09 24.90 7.33
C ASN A 106 -24.74 25.22 5.94
N PRO A 107 -25.85 25.99 5.87
CA PRO A 107 -26.49 26.36 4.60
C PRO A 107 -25.56 26.99 3.55
N GLU A 108 -24.51 27.69 4.00
CA GLU A 108 -23.49 28.30 3.14
C GLU A 108 -22.58 27.26 2.46
N GLU A 109 -22.25 26.20 3.19
CA GLU A 109 -21.37 25.12 2.71
C GLU A 109 -22.11 24.20 1.72
N GLN A 110 -23.39 23.91 1.98
CA GLN A 110 -24.26 23.19 1.04
C GLN A 110 -24.48 23.96 -0.27
N ALA A 111 -24.66 25.29 -0.20
CA ALA A 111 -24.79 26.12 -1.39
C ALA A 111 -23.51 26.09 -2.24
N MET A 112 -22.34 26.16 -1.60
CA MET A 112 -21.04 26.10 -2.27
C MET A 112 -20.78 24.72 -2.91
N GLN A 113 -21.13 23.63 -2.23
CA GLN A 113 -21.06 22.27 -2.77
C GLN A 113 -22.00 22.09 -3.98
N ASN A 114 -23.24 22.56 -3.89
CA ASN A 114 -24.22 22.48 -4.98
C ASN A 114 -23.77 23.26 -6.22
N GLU A 115 -23.19 24.46 -6.04
CA GLU A 115 -22.63 25.25 -7.14
C GLU A 115 -21.41 24.55 -7.77
N MET A 116 -20.56 23.92 -6.95
CA MET A 116 -19.43 23.13 -7.43
C MET A 116 -19.88 21.89 -8.22
N HIS A 117 -20.89 21.16 -7.73
CA HIS A 117 -21.53 20.05 -8.42
C HIS A 117 -22.09 20.45 -9.79
N ARG A 118 -22.81 21.58 -9.86
CA ARG A 118 -23.39 22.09 -11.11
C ARG A 118 -22.28 22.41 -12.12
N THR A 119 -21.28 23.18 -11.70
CA THR A 119 -20.16 23.61 -12.55
C THR A 119 -19.38 22.41 -13.10
N LEU A 120 -19.19 21.37 -12.29
CA LEU A 120 -18.55 20.13 -12.70
C LEU A 120 -19.38 19.37 -13.74
N ARG A 121 -20.68 19.17 -13.51
CA ARG A 121 -21.57 18.50 -14.46
C ARG A 121 -21.59 19.21 -15.81
N ASP A 122 -21.72 20.53 -15.81
CA ASP A 122 -21.73 21.34 -17.04
C ASP A 122 -20.40 21.22 -17.80
N SER A 123 -19.28 21.23 -17.07
CA SER A 123 -17.95 21.06 -17.67
C SER A 123 -17.74 19.67 -18.28
N ILE A 124 -18.23 18.61 -17.63
CA ILE A 124 -18.20 17.23 -18.15
C ILE A 124 -19.09 17.12 -19.40
N ALA A 125 -20.27 17.72 -19.39
CA ALA A 125 -21.19 17.76 -20.52
C ALA A 125 -20.59 18.48 -21.74
N MET A 126 -19.63 19.39 -21.55
CA MET A 126 -18.91 20.06 -22.65
C MET A 126 -17.73 19.23 -23.21
N LEU A 127 -17.34 18.14 -22.55
CA LEU A 127 -16.29 17.28 -23.07
C LEU A 127 -16.74 16.55 -24.35
N PRO A 128 -15.81 16.30 -25.31
CA PRO A 128 -16.08 15.39 -26.43
C PRO A 128 -16.55 14.02 -25.91
N SER A 129 -17.48 13.38 -26.62
CA SER A 129 -18.10 12.11 -26.22
C SER A 129 -17.11 11.05 -25.71
N SER A 130 -16.02 10.82 -26.45
CA SER A 130 -15.00 9.84 -26.08
C SER A 130 -14.24 10.15 -24.79
N MET A 131 -14.11 11.43 -24.43
CA MET A 131 -13.51 11.88 -23.17
C MET A 131 -14.54 11.85 -22.04
N ARG A 132 -15.78 12.23 -22.34
CA ARG A 132 -16.89 12.22 -21.40
C ARG A 132 -17.18 10.81 -20.89
N ILE A 133 -17.38 9.84 -21.79
CA ILE A 133 -17.59 8.44 -21.43
C ILE A 133 -16.41 7.92 -20.60
N ALA A 134 -15.17 8.28 -20.95
CA ALA A 134 -14.01 7.88 -20.15
C ALA A 134 -14.05 8.47 -18.74
N VAL A 135 -14.42 9.75 -18.59
CA VAL A 135 -14.55 10.43 -17.31
C VAL A 135 -15.70 9.86 -16.49
N GLU A 136 -16.87 9.61 -17.10
CA GLU A 136 -18.03 9.02 -16.44
C GLU A 136 -17.71 7.61 -15.94
N LEU A 137 -17.24 6.73 -16.82
CA LEU A 137 -16.93 5.35 -16.44
C LEU A 137 -15.81 5.24 -15.41
N PHE A 138 -14.80 6.10 -15.53
CA PHE A 138 -13.69 6.10 -14.59
C PHE A 138 -14.11 6.81 -13.30
N TYR A 139 -14.28 8.13 -13.33
CA TYR A 139 -14.46 8.94 -12.12
C TYR A 139 -15.85 8.88 -11.48
N LEU A 140 -16.93 8.65 -12.25
CA LEU A 140 -18.28 8.59 -11.69
C LEU A 140 -18.71 7.17 -11.34
N GLU A 141 -18.34 6.19 -12.16
CA GLU A 141 -18.80 4.79 -11.99
C GLU A 141 -17.75 3.87 -11.35
N GLY A 142 -16.49 4.31 -11.21
CA GLY A 142 -15.46 3.57 -10.48
C GLY A 142 -14.89 2.34 -11.21
N TYR A 143 -15.00 2.28 -12.54
CA TYR A 143 -14.45 1.16 -13.32
C TYR A 143 -12.96 1.30 -13.56
N SER A 144 -12.23 0.17 -13.51
CA SER A 144 -10.81 0.14 -13.85
C SER A 144 -10.56 0.43 -15.33
N LEU A 145 -9.36 0.92 -15.67
CA LEU A 145 -8.97 1.15 -17.06
C LEU A 145 -9.07 -0.10 -17.94
N LYS A 146 -8.86 -1.29 -17.33
CA LYS A 146 -8.93 -2.57 -18.03
C LYS A 146 -10.37 -2.92 -18.36
N GLU A 147 -11.28 -2.79 -17.40
CA GLU A 147 -12.72 -3.01 -17.60
C GLU A 147 -13.30 -2.06 -18.65
N ILE A 148 -12.94 -0.77 -18.57
CA ILE A 148 -13.36 0.23 -19.57
C ILE A 148 -12.76 -0.09 -20.95
N SER A 149 -11.49 -0.51 -21.00
CA SER A 149 -10.82 -0.90 -22.24
C SER A 149 -11.54 -2.07 -22.91
N ASP A 150 -11.87 -3.11 -22.13
CA ASP A 150 -12.50 -4.33 -22.62
C ASP A 150 -13.95 -4.07 -23.07
N PHE A 151 -14.68 -3.21 -22.35
CA PHE A 151 -16.04 -2.81 -22.72
C PHE A 151 -16.11 -1.87 -23.93
N LEU A 152 -15.27 -0.83 -23.97
CA LEU A 152 -15.28 0.15 -25.07
C LEU A 152 -14.52 -0.34 -26.32
N GLY A 153 -13.70 -1.38 -26.21
CA GLY A 153 -12.82 -1.85 -27.28
C GLY A 153 -11.66 -0.89 -27.58
N VAL A 154 -11.20 -0.12 -26.57
CA VAL A 154 -10.16 0.91 -26.72
C VAL A 154 -8.97 0.56 -25.84
N LYS A 155 -7.77 0.50 -26.43
CA LYS A 155 -6.54 0.15 -25.68
C LYS A 155 -6.32 1.08 -24.48
N VAL A 156 -5.93 0.51 -23.34
CA VAL A 156 -5.62 1.23 -22.09
C VAL A 156 -4.75 2.49 -22.28
N PRO A 157 -3.66 2.49 -23.08
CA PRO A 157 -2.87 3.71 -23.30
C PRO A 157 -3.66 4.86 -23.95
N ALA A 158 -4.59 4.55 -24.87
CA ALA A 158 -5.45 5.55 -25.48
C ALA A 158 -6.50 6.07 -24.48
N LEU A 159 -6.99 5.22 -23.57
CA LEU A 159 -7.88 5.63 -22.49
C LEU A 159 -7.17 6.55 -21.48
N LYS A 160 -5.93 6.21 -21.07
CA LYS A 160 -5.09 7.07 -20.23
C LYS A 160 -4.90 8.46 -20.85
N LYS A 161 -4.65 8.51 -22.16
CA LYS A 161 -4.55 9.77 -22.90
C LYS A 161 -5.87 10.56 -22.90
N ARG A 162 -7.01 9.90 -23.15
CA ARG A 162 -8.33 10.56 -23.10
C ARG A 162 -8.64 11.17 -21.74
N LEU A 163 -8.35 10.44 -20.65
CA LEU A 163 -8.52 10.94 -19.29
C LEU A 163 -7.59 12.11 -19.00
N PHE A 164 -6.33 12.05 -19.45
CA PHE A 164 -5.38 13.16 -19.33
C PHE A 164 -5.86 14.42 -20.07
N ASP A 165 -6.31 14.26 -21.31
CA ASP A 165 -6.83 15.37 -22.13
C ASP A 165 -8.12 15.94 -21.54
N ALA A 166 -9.00 15.08 -21.00
CA ALA A 166 -10.21 15.48 -20.29
C ALA A 166 -9.86 16.30 -19.05
N ARG A 167 -8.90 15.84 -18.23
CA ARG A 167 -8.43 16.58 -17.06
C ARG A 167 -7.89 17.96 -17.43
N SER A 168 -7.11 18.03 -18.50
CA SER A 168 -6.53 19.29 -18.99
C SER A 168 -7.60 20.28 -19.45
N LYS A 169 -8.70 19.80 -20.04
CA LYS A 169 -9.85 20.63 -20.44
C LYS A 169 -10.66 21.09 -19.24
N LEU A 170 -10.99 20.19 -18.34
CA LEU A 170 -11.76 20.49 -17.12
C LEU A 170 -11.01 21.46 -16.19
N LYS A 171 -9.68 21.35 -16.09
CA LYS A 171 -8.84 22.30 -15.34
C LYS A 171 -8.86 23.73 -15.90
N ARG A 172 -9.16 23.90 -17.19
CA ARG A 172 -9.29 25.23 -17.81
C ARG A 172 -10.69 25.83 -17.61
N SER A 173 -11.72 25.00 -17.43
CA SER A 173 -13.10 25.45 -17.24
C SER A 173 -13.50 25.58 -15.78
N MET A 174 -12.71 25.07 -14.84
CA MET A 174 -12.99 25.12 -13.40
C MET A 174 -11.78 25.62 -12.59
N PRO A 175 -12.00 26.36 -11.48
CA PRO A 175 -10.94 26.80 -10.56
C PRO A 175 -10.48 25.67 -9.63
N VAL A 176 -10.22 24.47 -10.16
CA VAL A 176 -9.92 23.26 -9.38
C VAL A 176 -8.44 22.91 -9.49
N ARG A 177 -7.78 22.69 -8.33
CA ARG A 177 -6.36 22.32 -8.26
C ARG A 177 -6.10 20.87 -8.68
N ASP A 178 -7.01 19.94 -8.32
CA ASP A 178 -6.97 18.52 -8.67
C ASP A 178 -8.39 17.95 -8.85
N LEU A 179 -8.64 17.31 -9.99
CA LEU A 179 -9.93 16.69 -10.32
C LEU A 179 -10.18 15.43 -9.50
N VAL A 180 -9.13 14.69 -9.14
CA VAL A 180 -9.26 13.49 -8.33
C VAL A 180 -9.85 13.84 -6.97
N THR A 181 -9.32 14.90 -6.35
CA THR A 181 -9.80 15.44 -5.07
C THR A 181 -11.27 15.89 -5.17
N VAL A 182 -11.64 16.62 -6.23
CA VAL A 182 -13.01 17.08 -6.40
C VAL A 182 -13.99 15.93 -6.64
N PHE A 183 -13.64 14.91 -7.42
CA PHE A 183 -14.49 13.73 -7.54
C PHE A 183 -14.57 12.94 -6.25
N SER A 184 -13.50 12.83 -5.46
CA SER A 184 -13.55 12.15 -4.16
C SER A 184 -14.33 12.91 -3.08
N GLU A 185 -14.34 14.25 -3.13
CA GLU A 185 -15.08 15.10 -2.21
C GLU A 185 -16.58 15.18 -2.57
N LEU A 186 -16.91 15.15 -3.87
CA LEU A 186 -18.28 15.30 -4.37
C LEU A 186 -19.01 13.96 -4.58
N TYR A 187 -18.28 12.88 -4.85
CA TYR A 187 -18.84 11.58 -5.15
C TYR A 187 -18.18 10.55 -4.23
N GLU A 188 -18.98 9.84 -3.44
CA GLU A 188 -18.54 8.78 -2.52
C GLU A 188 -17.96 7.53 -3.21
N TRP A 189 -17.37 7.67 -4.39
CA TRP A 189 -17.10 6.59 -5.35
C TRP A 189 -15.67 6.03 -5.29
N GLY A 190 -14.88 6.42 -4.28
CA GLY A 190 -13.64 5.73 -3.89
C GLY A 190 -13.87 4.53 -2.94
N LYS A 191 -15.11 4.30 -2.48
CA LYS A 191 -15.43 3.39 -1.35
C LYS A 191 -15.32 1.89 -1.64
N GLY A 192 -15.01 1.48 -2.87
CA GLY A 192 -14.89 0.05 -3.22
C GLY A 192 -13.53 -0.58 -2.89
N LEU A 193 -12.45 0.19 -3.00
CA LEU A 193 -11.07 -0.28 -2.83
C LEU A 193 -10.35 0.48 -1.71
N LEU A 194 -9.61 -0.26 -0.89
CA LEU A 194 -8.62 0.30 0.02
C LEU A 194 -7.23 -0.20 -0.36
N HIS A 195 -6.31 0.71 -0.61
CA HIS A 195 -4.90 0.42 -0.74
C HIS A 195 -4.22 0.65 0.60
N ILE A 196 -3.65 -0.40 1.16
CA ILE A 196 -2.80 -0.30 2.35
C ILE A 196 -1.36 -0.45 1.88
N MET A 197 -0.53 0.51 2.21
CA MET A 197 0.87 0.52 1.77
C MET A 197 1.75 1.25 2.76
N ASN A 198 3.05 1.09 2.58
CA ASN A 198 4.05 1.77 3.35
C ASN A 198 4.65 2.97 2.58
N GLY A 199 5.09 3.99 3.31
CA GLY A 199 5.81 5.15 2.77
C GLY A 199 4.95 6.19 2.03
N ASP A 200 5.16 7.47 2.37
CA ASP A 200 4.47 8.59 1.72
C ASP A 200 4.79 8.75 0.25
N HIS A 201 6.04 8.47 -0.14
CA HIS A 201 6.45 8.59 -1.53
C HIS A 201 5.69 7.63 -2.44
N ALA A 202 5.61 6.35 -2.08
CA ALA A 202 4.86 5.35 -2.83
C ALA A 202 3.36 5.71 -2.88
N ALA A 203 2.79 6.14 -1.75
CA ALA A 203 1.39 6.61 -1.68
C ALA A 203 1.12 7.81 -2.59
N ASN A 204 2.00 8.80 -2.60
CA ASN A 204 1.87 9.96 -3.48
C ASN A 204 1.98 9.57 -4.96
N ARG A 205 2.90 8.67 -5.31
CA ARG A 205 3.02 8.13 -6.68
C ARG A 205 1.78 7.35 -7.09
N LEU A 206 1.19 6.59 -6.17
CA LEU A 206 -0.06 5.87 -6.39
C LEU A 206 -1.22 6.84 -6.65
N ARG A 207 -1.35 7.91 -5.85
CA ARG A 207 -2.32 8.99 -6.10
C ARG A 207 -2.13 9.63 -7.47
N GLU A 208 -0.90 9.99 -7.80
CA GLU A 208 -0.53 10.60 -9.09
C GLU A 208 -0.80 9.68 -10.29
N SER A 209 -0.75 8.35 -10.09
CA SER A 209 -1.04 7.36 -11.14
C SER A 209 -2.51 7.35 -11.57
N GLY A 210 -3.39 7.89 -10.72
CA GLY A 210 -4.82 7.93 -10.91
C GLY A 210 -5.54 6.61 -10.57
N ILE A 211 -4.89 5.63 -9.94
CA ILE A 211 -5.58 4.45 -9.40
C ILE A 211 -6.65 4.91 -8.41
N GLN A 212 -7.82 4.26 -8.47
CA GLN A 212 -8.97 4.57 -7.64
C GLN A 212 -8.96 3.78 -6.33
N GLY A 213 -9.48 4.40 -5.28
CA GLY A 213 -9.59 3.78 -3.96
C GLY A 213 -8.99 4.67 -2.88
N ASP A 214 -9.38 4.38 -1.65
CA ASP A 214 -8.78 5.00 -0.48
C ASP A 214 -7.35 4.53 -0.31
N ILE A 215 -6.45 5.41 0.13
CA ILE A 215 -5.07 5.04 0.45
C ILE A 215 -4.87 5.22 1.96
N LEU A 216 -4.52 4.11 2.61
CA LEU A 216 -4.08 4.07 4.00
C LEU A 216 -2.57 3.82 4.02
N VAL A 217 -1.81 4.84 4.39
CA VAL A 217 -0.37 4.69 4.64
C VAL A 217 -0.20 4.10 6.03
N TRP A 218 0.29 2.86 6.11
CA TRP A 218 0.55 2.18 7.37
C TRP A 218 1.88 2.66 7.95
N ARG A 219 1.81 3.63 8.88
CA ARG A 219 2.97 4.34 9.43
C ARG A 219 3.49 3.64 10.67
N GLU A 220 4.21 2.54 10.48
CA GLU A 220 4.83 1.81 11.57
C GLU A 220 6.34 1.60 11.34
N LEU A 221 7.05 1.13 12.36
CA LEU A 221 8.47 0.77 12.38
C LEU A 221 8.69 -0.49 13.24
N TYR A 222 8.08 -1.63 12.87
CA TYR A 222 8.11 -2.83 13.71
C TYR A 222 9.53 -3.40 13.85
N THR A 223 10.46 -2.97 13.00
CA THR A 223 11.89 -3.30 13.09
C THR A 223 12.58 -2.71 14.31
N PHE A 224 12.04 -1.64 14.91
CA PHE A 224 12.70 -0.91 15.98
C PHE A 224 11.85 -0.84 17.26
N GLY A 225 12.48 -1.00 18.42
CA GLY A 225 11.81 -0.89 19.73
C GLY A 225 10.94 -2.11 20.09
N PRO A 226 10.21 -2.04 21.21
CA PRO A 226 9.38 -3.15 21.67
C PRO A 226 8.21 -3.38 20.70
N VAL A 227 7.95 -4.65 20.41
CA VAL A 227 6.75 -5.10 19.69
C VAL A 227 6.08 -6.21 20.49
N ALA A 228 4.77 -6.31 20.35
CA ALA A 228 3.94 -7.30 21.01
C ALA A 228 2.99 -7.93 19.98
N LYS A 229 2.51 -9.14 20.28
CA LYS A 229 1.55 -9.84 19.42
C LYS A 229 0.31 -8.98 19.14
N GLU A 230 -0.20 -8.32 20.16
CA GLU A 230 -1.38 -7.44 20.09
C GLU A 230 -0.97 -5.96 20.25
N MET A 231 -0.54 -5.33 19.16
CA MET A 231 -0.08 -3.93 19.17
C MET A 231 -1.16 -2.90 19.55
N GLY A 232 -2.43 -3.33 19.53
CA GLY A 232 -3.58 -2.52 19.91
C GLY A 232 -3.72 -2.29 21.42
N ASP A 233 -2.98 -3.03 22.26
CA ASP A 233 -3.05 -2.90 23.73
C ASP A 233 -2.46 -1.56 24.20
N THR A 234 -3.19 -0.87 25.10
CA THR A 234 -2.80 0.46 25.59
C THR A 234 -1.44 0.46 26.27
N LYS A 235 -1.09 -0.58 27.04
CA LYS A 235 0.18 -0.64 27.77
C LYS A 235 1.34 -0.84 26.81
N ASP A 236 1.20 -1.76 25.86
CA ASP A 236 2.24 -2.03 24.86
C ASP A 236 2.44 -0.83 23.93
N ARG A 237 1.35 -0.17 23.52
CA ARG A 237 1.40 1.08 22.74
C ARG A 237 2.13 2.20 23.48
N GLN A 238 1.85 2.40 24.77
CA GLN A 238 2.51 3.43 25.58
C GLN A 238 3.99 3.12 25.82
N ASN A 239 4.34 1.86 26.10
CA ASN A 239 5.74 1.44 26.23
C ASN A 239 6.52 1.74 24.95
N ARG A 240 5.94 1.38 23.80
CA ARG A 240 6.53 1.65 22.49
C ARG A 240 6.67 3.14 22.20
N ALA A 241 5.64 3.95 22.47
CA ALA A 241 5.70 5.39 22.31
C ALA A 241 6.88 6.00 23.09
N SER A 242 7.06 5.58 24.35
CA SER A 242 8.15 6.03 25.20
C SER A 242 9.53 5.66 24.62
N VAL A 243 9.70 4.43 24.14
CA VAL A 243 10.97 3.98 23.55
C VAL A 243 11.29 4.71 22.25
N LEU A 244 10.30 4.90 21.36
CA LEU A 244 10.50 5.63 20.11
C LEU A 244 10.83 7.10 20.35
N GLU A 245 10.23 7.75 21.36
CA GLU A 245 10.60 9.12 21.72
C GLU A 245 12.03 9.20 22.27
N GLN A 246 12.40 8.28 23.17
CA GLN A 246 13.72 8.27 23.78
C GLN A 246 14.83 8.00 22.76
N GLN A 247 14.62 7.05 21.84
CA GLN A 247 15.67 6.55 20.96
C GLN A 247 15.67 7.21 19.57
N LEU A 248 14.50 7.55 19.02
CA LEU A 248 14.36 8.14 17.68
C LEU A 248 13.87 9.59 17.70
N GLY A 249 13.49 10.13 18.87
CA GLY A 249 12.95 11.48 19.01
C GLY A 249 11.51 11.64 18.53
N ILE A 250 10.83 10.56 18.14
CA ILE A 250 9.44 10.60 17.65
C ILE A 250 8.52 10.97 18.84
N PRO A 251 7.85 12.14 18.83
CA PRO A 251 7.00 12.53 19.94
C PRO A 251 5.91 11.49 20.22
N GLN A 252 5.67 11.15 21.49
CA GLN A 252 4.64 10.16 21.85
C GLN A 252 3.27 10.51 21.28
N ALA A 253 2.89 11.80 21.36
CA ALA A 253 1.63 12.28 20.79
C ALA A 253 1.53 12.13 19.27
N GLU A 254 2.68 12.14 18.56
CA GLU A 254 2.71 11.89 17.11
C GLU A 254 2.53 10.41 16.81
N TYR A 255 3.26 9.55 17.53
CA TYR A 255 3.14 8.10 17.39
C TYR A 255 1.72 7.58 17.73
N LEU A 256 1.10 8.12 18.79
CA LEU A 256 -0.24 7.70 19.23
C LEU A 256 -1.35 8.01 18.22
N LYS A 257 -1.11 8.81 17.17
CA LYS A 257 -2.03 8.97 16.04
C LYS A 257 -2.24 7.69 15.24
N ILE A 258 -1.44 6.65 15.49
CA ILE A 258 -1.68 5.29 14.97
C ILE A 258 -3.11 4.79 15.26
N GLU A 259 -3.74 5.25 16.35
CA GLU A 259 -5.14 4.93 16.67
C GLU A 259 -6.14 5.38 15.60
N GLU A 260 -5.83 6.45 14.86
CA GLU A 260 -6.65 6.90 13.73
C GLU A 260 -6.52 5.96 12.53
N LEU A 261 -5.30 5.48 12.26
CA LEU A 261 -5.01 4.51 11.22
C LEU A 261 -5.65 3.16 11.55
N GLU A 262 -5.58 2.74 12.81
CA GLU A 262 -6.26 1.55 13.31
C GLU A 262 -7.77 1.68 13.18
N ARG A 263 -8.40 2.83 13.52
CA ARG A 263 -9.85 3.00 13.29
C ARG A 263 -10.24 2.83 11.82
N LYS A 264 -9.42 3.34 10.89
CA LYS A 264 -9.63 3.11 9.45
C LYS A 264 -9.45 1.64 9.07
N LEU A 265 -8.44 0.96 9.64
CA LEU A 265 -8.27 -0.47 9.47
C LEU A 265 -9.46 -1.25 10.03
N HIS A 266 -10.00 -0.93 11.21
CA HIS A 266 -11.15 -1.63 11.81
C HIS A 266 -12.45 -1.47 11.02
N SER A 267 -12.58 -0.39 10.25
CA SER A 267 -13.72 -0.17 9.36
C SER A 267 -13.52 -0.75 7.97
N PHE A 268 -12.57 -1.68 7.79
CA PHE A 268 -12.21 -2.24 6.48
C PHE A 268 -13.36 -2.94 5.75
N GLN A 269 -14.36 -3.45 6.47
CA GLN A 269 -15.49 -4.17 5.88
C GLN A 269 -16.38 -3.29 4.99
N GLN A 270 -16.23 -1.96 5.07
CA GLN A 270 -16.91 -1.03 4.16
C GLN A 270 -16.36 -1.12 2.73
N TYR A 271 -15.14 -1.64 2.54
CA TYR A 271 -14.51 -1.80 1.24
C TYR A 271 -14.83 -3.19 0.66
N LYS A 272 -15.06 -3.25 -0.65
CA LYS A 272 -15.24 -4.51 -1.39
C LYS A 272 -13.92 -5.25 -1.58
N GLU A 273 -12.82 -4.50 -1.67
CA GLU A 273 -11.50 -5.03 -1.95
C GLU A 273 -10.42 -4.24 -1.22
N ILE A 274 -9.42 -4.94 -0.68
CA ILE A 274 -8.23 -4.35 -0.08
C ILE A 274 -7.03 -4.88 -0.84
N VAL A 275 -6.12 -3.98 -1.22
CA VAL A 275 -4.85 -4.33 -1.83
C VAL A 275 -3.73 -3.90 -0.90
N LEU A 276 -2.96 -4.88 -0.43
CA LEU A 276 -1.74 -4.68 0.34
C LEU A 276 -0.57 -4.49 -0.63
N TRP A 277 0.14 -3.36 -0.54
CA TRP A 277 1.31 -3.05 -1.37
C TRP A 277 2.54 -3.07 -0.48
N PHE A 278 3.35 -4.13 -0.62
CA PHE A 278 4.52 -4.36 0.21
C PHE A 278 5.70 -4.85 -0.61
N GLU A 279 6.87 -4.82 0.00
CA GLU A 279 8.14 -5.17 -0.63
C GLU A 279 8.81 -6.35 0.08
N TYR A 280 9.90 -6.83 -0.50
CA TYR A 280 10.59 -8.05 -0.06
C TYR A 280 11.40 -7.89 1.24
N ASP A 281 11.70 -6.66 1.65
CA ASP A 281 12.59 -6.37 2.77
C ASP A 281 11.93 -6.57 4.15
N LEU A 282 12.74 -6.59 5.20
CA LEU A 282 12.30 -6.81 6.57
C LEU A 282 11.30 -5.76 7.05
N TYR A 283 11.50 -4.50 6.68
CA TYR A 283 10.63 -3.40 7.09
C TYR A 283 9.20 -3.64 6.58
N ASP A 284 9.07 -3.98 5.30
CA ASP A 284 7.79 -4.27 4.68
C ASP A 284 7.20 -5.63 5.10
N GLN A 285 8.01 -6.68 5.19
CA GLN A 285 7.54 -8.01 5.59
C GLN A 285 7.03 -8.05 7.04
N THR A 286 7.57 -7.24 7.94
CA THR A 286 7.02 -7.14 9.31
C THR A 286 5.65 -6.50 9.33
N MET A 287 5.42 -5.43 8.56
CA MET A 287 4.11 -4.78 8.46
C MET A 287 3.08 -5.66 7.75
N LEU A 288 3.47 -6.29 6.64
CA LEU A 288 2.62 -7.24 5.93
C LEU A 288 2.18 -8.36 6.87
N SER A 289 3.11 -8.93 7.62
CA SER A 289 2.82 -10.02 8.56
C SER A 289 1.90 -9.59 9.70
N TYR A 290 2.06 -8.38 10.24
CA TYR A 290 1.12 -7.80 11.20
C TYR A 290 -0.30 -7.69 10.61
N LEU A 291 -0.44 -7.15 9.40
CA LEU A 291 -1.74 -6.99 8.76
C LEU A 291 -2.39 -8.33 8.44
N LEU A 292 -1.62 -9.32 7.97
CA LEU A 292 -2.12 -10.67 7.71
C LEU A 292 -2.54 -11.37 9.02
N HIS A 293 -1.77 -11.22 10.09
CA HIS A 293 -2.15 -11.68 11.43
C HIS A 293 -3.46 -11.03 11.89
N TYR A 294 -3.59 -9.71 11.73
CA TYR A 294 -4.81 -8.98 12.03
C TYR A 294 -6.00 -9.55 11.25
N PHE A 295 -5.92 -9.60 9.92
CA PHE A 295 -7.03 -10.04 9.06
C PHE A 295 -7.41 -11.51 9.29
N LYS A 296 -6.47 -12.37 9.65
CA LYS A 296 -6.75 -13.77 10.03
C LYS A 296 -7.72 -13.86 11.21
N GLY A 297 -7.66 -12.89 12.14
CA GLY A 297 -8.56 -12.79 13.28
C GLY A 297 -9.92 -12.14 12.98
N GLN A 298 -10.16 -11.66 11.75
CA GLN A 298 -11.36 -10.91 11.40
C GLN A 298 -12.29 -11.69 10.46
N ALA A 299 -13.60 -11.39 10.54
CA ALA A 299 -14.56 -11.85 9.54
C ALA A 299 -14.49 -10.94 8.29
N LEU A 300 -14.02 -11.47 7.15
CA LEU A 300 -13.88 -10.68 5.92
C LEU A 300 -15.22 -10.33 5.25
N GLN A 301 -16.28 -11.09 5.51
CA GLN A 301 -17.59 -10.93 4.86
C GLN A 301 -17.47 -10.89 3.32
N ASN A 302 -17.79 -9.75 2.70
CA ASN A 302 -17.71 -9.54 1.25
C ASN A 302 -16.40 -8.88 0.80
N THR A 303 -15.50 -8.55 1.73
CA THR A 303 -14.24 -7.88 1.44
C THR A 303 -13.20 -8.88 0.95
N LYS A 304 -12.65 -8.66 -0.24
CA LYS A 304 -11.54 -9.43 -0.78
C LYS A 304 -10.21 -8.83 -0.36
N LEU A 305 -9.24 -9.69 -0.05
CA LEU A 305 -7.87 -9.29 0.23
C LEU A 305 -6.97 -9.66 -0.94
N ASN A 306 -6.10 -8.75 -1.36
CA ASN A 306 -5.10 -8.99 -2.39
C ASN A 306 -3.74 -8.46 -1.96
N LEU A 307 -2.70 -9.05 -2.51
CA LEU A 307 -1.31 -8.70 -2.24
C LEU A 307 -0.59 -8.37 -3.56
N LEU A 308 0.01 -7.19 -3.60
CA LEU A 308 1.11 -6.89 -4.49
C LEU A 308 2.39 -6.88 -3.66
N CYS A 309 3.25 -7.87 -3.91
CA CYS A 309 4.55 -7.97 -3.27
C CYS A 309 5.63 -8.23 -4.30
N ILE A 310 6.61 -7.34 -4.41
CA ILE A 310 7.64 -7.38 -5.45
C ILE A 310 9.04 -7.14 -4.88
N ASP A 311 10.04 -7.68 -5.57
CA ASP A 311 11.47 -7.51 -5.32
C ASP A 311 12.22 -6.85 -6.48
N SER A 312 11.52 -6.62 -7.59
CA SER A 312 12.11 -6.21 -8.84
C SER A 312 11.09 -5.49 -9.74
N TYR A 313 11.61 -4.66 -10.64
CA TYR A 313 10.83 -4.06 -11.71
C TYR A 313 11.66 -4.11 -12.99
N PRO A 314 11.13 -4.56 -14.15
CA PRO A 314 11.92 -4.90 -15.35
C PRO A 314 12.86 -3.82 -15.92
N GLU A 315 12.68 -2.55 -15.54
CA GLU A 315 13.47 -1.40 -16.00
C GLU A 315 14.41 -0.83 -14.93
N ILE A 316 14.47 -1.46 -13.76
CA ILE A 316 15.24 -0.98 -12.61
C ILE A 316 16.22 -2.06 -12.19
N GLU A 317 17.50 -1.83 -12.50
CA GLU A 317 18.59 -2.77 -12.21
C GLU A 317 18.77 -3.02 -10.70
N HIS A 318 18.58 -1.98 -9.89
CA HIS A 318 18.68 -2.04 -8.43
C HIS A 318 17.36 -1.58 -7.81
N PHE A 319 16.41 -2.50 -7.69
CA PHE A 319 15.09 -2.18 -7.15
C PHE A 319 15.17 -1.99 -5.63
N ARG A 320 14.96 -0.76 -5.15
CA ARG A 320 15.03 -0.39 -3.72
C ARG A 320 13.68 -0.21 -3.03
N GLY A 321 12.58 -0.16 -3.79
CA GLY A 321 11.38 0.48 -3.28
C GLY A 321 10.28 0.71 -4.32
N LEU A 322 9.01 0.56 -3.93
CA LEU A 322 7.86 1.10 -4.66
C LEU A 322 7.95 2.64 -4.74
N GLY A 323 8.56 3.26 -3.72
CA GLY A 323 8.80 4.70 -3.67
C GLY A 323 9.72 5.23 -4.79
N GLN A 324 10.53 4.37 -5.41
CA GLN A 324 11.40 4.75 -6.53
C GLN A 324 10.66 4.80 -7.87
N LEU A 325 9.47 4.18 -7.96
CA LEU A 325 8.71 4.09 -9.19
C LEU A 325 8.10 5.44 -9.56
N THR A 326 8.07 5.74 -10.85
CA THR A 326 7.26 6.85 -11.38
C THR A 326 5.76 6.53 -11.23
N SER A 327 4.90 7.55 -11.26
CA SER A 327 3.44 7.38 -11.24
C SER A 327 2.93 6.48 -12.38
N THR A 328 3.61 6.45 -13.53
CA THR A 328 3.25 5.56 -14.64
C THR A 328 3.64 4.11 -14.36
N GLN A 329 4.83 3.89 -13.78
CA GLN A 329 5.33 2.55 -13.45
C GLN A 329 4.53 1.92 -12.30
N ILE A 330 4.30 2.63 -11.19
CA ILE A 330 3.44 2.11 -10.11
C ILE A 330 2.01 1.85 -10.60
N GLY A 331 1.50 2.73 -11.46
CA GLY A 331 0.20 2.57 -12.11
C GLY A 331 0.11 1.37 -13.06
N SER A 332 1.24 0.85 -13.54
CA SER A 332 1.29 -0.35 -14.38
C SER A 332 1.13 -1.65 -13.59
N LEU A 333 1.35 -1.61 -12.27
CA LEU A 333 1.20 -2.75 -11.36
C LEU A 333 -0.26 -2.99 -10.97
N SER A 334 -1.16 -2.06 -11.30
CA SER A 334 -2.59 -2.20 -11.03
C SER A 334 -3.16 -3.47 -11.66
N GLY A 335 -3.81 -4.32 -10.86
CA GLY A 335 -4.38 -5.59 -11.29
C GLY A 335 -3.38 -6.74 -11.43
N SER A 336 -2.11 -6.54 -11.08
CA SER A 336 -1.09 -7.62 -11.03
C SER A 336 -0.99 -8.30 -9.66
N TRP A 337 -1.80 -7.86 -8.69
CA TRP A 337 -1.89 -8.47 -7.36
C TRP A 337 -2.53 -9.86 -7.42
N HIS A 338 -2.19 -10.70 -6.45
CA HIS A 338 -2.82 -12.01 -6.26
C HIS A 338 -3.75 -11.98 -5.05
N VAL A 339 -4.71 -12.90 -5.01
CA VAL A 339 -5.66 -13.02 -3.90
C VAL A 339 -4.94 -13.57 -2.67
N ILE A 340 -5.16 -12.94 -1.51
CA ILE A 340 -4.72 -13.47 -0.21
C ILE A 340 -5.77 -14.48 0.25
N GLY A 341 -5.36 -15.75 0.35
CA GLY A 341 -6.16 -16.86 0.86
C GLY A 341 -5.79 -17.25 2.29
N THR A 342 -6.21 -18.46 2.67
CA THR A 342 -5.94 -19.01 4.00
C THR A 342 -4.46 -19.25 4.24
N ASP A 343 -3.72 -19.65 3.21
CA ASP A 343 -2.30 -19.99 3.33
C ASP A 343 -1.44 -18.74 3.59
N GLU A 344 -1.71 -17.64 2.88
CA GLU A 344 -1.04 -16.35 3.09
C GLU A 344 -1.37 -15.77 4.47
N LEU A 345 -2.64 -15.81 4.89
CA LEU A 345 -3.06 -15.38 6.23
C LEU A 345 -2.37 -16.21 7.33
N GLN A 346 -2.29 -17.53 7.15
CA GLN A 346 -1.63 -18.44 8.08
C GLN A 346 -0.12 -18.16 8.15
N ALA A 347 0.54 -18.01 7.00
CA ALA A 347 1.98 -17.75 6.92
C ALA A 347 2.35 -16.38 7.54
N GLY A 348 1.56 -15.34 7.28
CA GLY A 348 1.75 -14.01 7.86
C GLY A 348 1.55 -14.01 9.38
N ALA A 349 0.54 -14.73 9.86
CA ALA A 349 0.34 -14.92 11.30
C ALA A 349 1.51 -15.67 11.96
N GLN A 350 2.02 -16.74 11.34
CA GLN A 350 3.18 -17.47 11.85
C GLN A 350 4.43 -16.59 11.92
N PHE A 351 4.68 -15.75 10.89
CA PHE A 351 5.77 -14.77 10.93
C PHE A 351 5.58 -13.84 12.11
N TRP A 352 4.41 -13.21 12.25
CA TRP A 352 4.16 -12.19 13.27
C TRP A 352 4.26 -12.75 14.69
N GLU A 353 3.69 -13.93 14.93
CA GLU A 353 3.76 -14.62 16.23
C GLU A 353 5.19 -14.98 16.59
N ALA A 354 5.97 -15.52 15.65
CA ALA A 354 7.38 -15.81 15.88
C ALA A 354 8.18 -14.52 16.12
N TYR A 355 7.99 -13.51 15.27
CA TYR A 355 8.68 -12.22 15.32
C TYR A 355 8.50 -11.51 16.66
N THR A 356 7.28 -11.56 17.21
CA THR A 356 6.90 -10.91 18.49
C THR A 356 7.09 -11.81 19.71
N SER A 357 7.54 -13.06 19.52
CA SER A 357 7.74 -13.98 20.64
C SER A 357 8.99 -13.62 21.46
N ASN A 358 8.85 -13.74 22.78
CA ASN A 358 9.97 -13.72 23.71
C ASN A 358 10.60 -15.12 23.91
N ASP A 359 9.95 -16.18 23.40
CA ASP A 359 10.51 -17.52 23.35
C ASP A 359 11.28 -17.69 22.04
N PHE A 360 12.61 -17.68 22.17
CA PHE A 360 13.51 -17.81 21.04
C PHE A 360 13.29 -19.09 20.22
N ARG A 361 12.73 -20.16 20.80
CA ARG A 361 12.42 -21.39 20.04
C ARG A 361 11.44 -21.13 18.91
N GLN A 362 10.47 -20.23 19.10
CA GLN A 362 9.50 -19.90 18.05
C GLN A 362 10.15 -19.21 16.84
N HIS A 363 11.23 -18.44 17.07
CA HIS A 363 12.03 -17.85 15.99
C HIS A 363 12.74 -18.94 15.18
N LEU A 364 13.29 -19.96 15.85
CA LEU A 364 13.95 -21.08 15.20
C LEU A 364 12.97 -21.98 14.44
N ASP A 365 11.80 -22.25 15.02
CA ASP A 365 10.74 -23.02 14.38
C ASP A 365 10.28 -22.33 13.09
N TYR A 366 10.17 -21.00 13.09
CA TYR A 366 9.81 -20.24 11.89
C TYR A 366 10.84 -20.39 10.76
N LEU A 367 12.14 -20.45 11.06
CA LEU A 367 13.17 -20.69 10.04
C LEU A 367 13.04 -22.06 9.36
N GLN A 368 12.39 -23.02 10.00
CA GLN A 368 12.12 -24.36 9.44
C GLN A 368 10.73 -24.46 8.79
N ALA A 369 9.86 -23.46 8.98
CA ALA A 369 8.53 -23.46 8.42
C ALA A 369 8.54 -23.37 6.88
N ASP A 370 7.47 -23.90 6.29
CA ASP A 370 7.13 -23.64 4.88
C ASP A 370 6.64 -22.20 4.77
N THR A 371 7.30 -21.44 3.91
CA THR A 371 7.05 -20.02 3.66
C THR A 371 6.66 -19.76 2.20
N SER A 372 6.31 -20.82 1.45
CA SER A 372 5.97 -20.73 0.02
C SER A 372 4.82 -19.77 -0.27
N ALA A 373 3.86 -19.61 0.65
CA ALA A 373 2.77 -18.64 0.54
C ALA A 373 3.24 -17.16 0.67
N LEU A 374 4.37 -16.91 1.34
CA LEU A 374 4.99 -15.58 1.47
C LEU A 374 6.49 -15.69 1.16
N PRO A 375 6.89 -15.77 -0.12
CA PRO A 375 8.25 -16.17 -0.50
C PRO A 375 9.39 -15.33 0.09
N PHE A 376 9.14 -14.05 0.40
CA PHE A 376 10.15 -13.14 0.95
C PHE A 376 10.28 -13.24 2.48
N SER A 377 9.29 -13.83 3.15
CA SER A 377 9.19 -13.80 4.61
C SER A 377 10.37 -14.50 5.30
N LYS A 378 10.86 -15.61 4.74
CA LYS A 378 12.01 -16.35 5.30
C LYS A 378 13.31 -15.56 5.21
N ALA A 379 13.56 -14.90 4.08
CA ALA A 379 14.75 -14.06 3.90
C ALA A 379 14.72 -12.85 4.83
N ALA A 380 13.56 -12.17 4.92
CA ALA A 380 13.34 -11.10 5.89
C ALA A 380 13.55 -11.59 7.33
N PHE A 381 13.02 -12.75 7.72
CA PHE A 381 13.18 -13.27 9.08
C PHE A 381 14.64 -13.66 9.41
N LYS A 382 15.39 -14.19 8.43
CA LYS A 382 16.84 -14.35 8.59
C LYS A 382 17.54 -13.00 8.80
N ALA A 383 17.19 -11.99 8.02
CA ALA A 383 17.73 -10.64 8.16
C ALA A 383 17.41 -10.05 9.55
N HIS A 384 16.20 -10.28 10.06
CA HIS A 384 15.81 -9.93 11.43
C HIS A 384 16.77 -10.51 12.47
N LEU A 385 17.05 -11.82 12.39
CA LEU A 385 17.92 -12.53 13.34
C LEU A 385 19.41 -12.17 13.18
N SER A 386 19.84 -11.77 11.99
CA SER A 386 21.21 -11.32 11.75
C SER A 386 21.59 -10.04 12.51
N ARG A 387 20.59 -9.31 13.03
CA ARG A 387 20.80 -8.14 13.89
C ARG A 387 21.21 -8.51 15.32
N LEU A 388 21.08 -9.79 15.71
CA LEU A 388 21.56 -10.25 17.01
C LEU A 388 23.09 -10.11 17.07
N PRO A 389 23.66 -9.87 18.27
CA PRO A 389 25.10 -9.86 18.45
C PRO A 389 25.75 -11.11 17.87
N SER A 390 26.83 -10.96 17.11
CA SER A 390 27.51 -12.10 16.50
C SER A 390 28.30 -12.92 17.54
N VAL A 391 28.59 -14.18 17.20
CA VAL A 391 29.55 -15.02 17.94
C VAL A 391 31.01 -14.58 17.74
N SER A 392 31.29 -13.80 16.70
CA SER A 392 32.65 -13.43 16.31
C SER A 392 33.18 -12.26 17.13
N ASN A 393 32.35 -11.23 17.33
CA ASN A 393 32.76 -9.97 17.96
C ASN A 393 31.60 -9.22 18.65
N GLY A 394 30.41 -9.83 18.74
CA GLY A 394 29.24 -9.22 19.37
C GLY A 394 28.61 -8.05 18.62
N LEU A 395 29.01 -7.78 17.39
CA LEU A 395 28.32 -6.82 16.53
C LEU A 395 27.08 -7.46 15.90
N GLY A 396 25.99 -6.71 15.80
CA GLY A 396 24.89 -7.05 14.89
C GLY A 396 25.27 -6.72 13.45
N LEU A 397 24.48 -7.20 12.49
CA LEU A 397 24.75 -6.99 11.06
C LEU A 397 24.91 -5.51 10.67
N ILE A 398 24.11 -4.62 11.27
CA ILE A 398 24.15 -3.18 10.99
C ILE A 398 25.48 -2.58 11.48
N GLU A 399 25.87 -2.86 12.72
CA GLU A 399 27.12 -2.36 13.29
C GLU A 399 28.34 -2.91 12.55
N GLN A 400 28.36 -4.22 12.27
CA GLN A 400 29.44 -4.87 11.51
C GLN A 400 29.64 -4.18 10.15
N THR A 401 28.57 -4.08 9.36
CA THR A 401 28.64 -3.51 8.01
C THR A 401 29.04 -2.04 8.02
N THR A 402 28.58 -1.29 9.02
CA THR A 402 28.94 0.12 9.21
C THR A 402 30.44 0.28 9.45
N LEU A 403 30.99 -0.46 10.42
CA LEU A 403 32.41 -0.38 10.77
C LEU A 403 33.32 -0.82 9.62
N GLU A 404 32.93 -1.86 8.87
CA GLU A 404 33.65 -2.29 7.67
C GLU A 404 33.64 -1.24 6.56
N THR A 405 32.51 -0.56 6.38
CA THR A 405 32.36 0.48 5.35
C THR A 405 33.15 1.74 5.71
N ILE A 406 33.22 2.11 6.99
CA ILE A 406 34.14 3.16 7.48
C ILE A 406 35.60 2.73 7.27
N ARG A 407 35.96 1.49 7.61
CA ARG A 407 37.32 0.96 7.37
C ARG A 407 37.70 0.99 5.88
N ALA A 408 36.73 0.88 4.98
CA ALA A 408 36.91 0.99 3.54
C ALA A 408 37.03 2.45 3.04
N GLY A 409 36.90 3.45 3.92
CA GLY A 409 37.12 4.87 3.63
C GLY A 409 35.85 5.71 3.47
N VAL A 410 34.67 5.16 3.77
CA VAL A 410 33.41 5.92 3.70
C VAL A 410 33.09 6.50 5.08
N GLU A 411 33.55 7.72 5.30
CA GLU A 411 33.58 8.32 6.65
C GLU A 411 32.46 9.35 6.89
N ARG A 412 31.75 9.76 5.84
CA ARG A 412 30.68 10.78 5.96
C ARG A 412 29.31 10.13 6.17
N PRO A 413 28.44 10.65 7.07
CA PRO A 413 27.20 9.98 7.45
C PRO A 413 26.24 9.63 6.31
N TYR A 414 25.99 10.55 5.36
CA TYR A 414 25.05 10.29 4.26
C TYR A 414 25.59 9.32 3.20
N PRO A 415 26.84 9.46 2.71
CA PRO A 415 27.46 8.42 1.89
C PRO A 415 27.50 7.07 2.58
N LEU A 416 27.79 7.05 3.88
CA LEU A 416 27.82 5.84 4.69
C LEU A 416 26.43 5.19 4.79
N PHE A 417 25.37 5.96 5.11
CA PHE A 417 23.99 5.47 5.11
C PHE A 417 23.59 4.86 3.76
N ARG A 418 23.95 5.52 2.65
CA ARG A 418 23.66 5.02 1.31
C ARG A 418 24.36 3.67 1.06
N GLU A 419 25.66 3.59 1.32
CA GLU A 419 26.43 2.38 1.02
C GLU A 419 26.06 1.21 1.95
N VAL A 420 25.84 1.47 3.24
CA VAL A 420 25.36 0.46 4.17
C VAL A 420 23.93 0.04 3.82
N GLY A 421 23.06 0.98 3.46
CA GLY A 421 21.70 0.70 3.00
C GLY A 421 21.67 -0.14 1.71
N ASP A 422 22.58 0.11 0.76
CA ASP A 422 22.71 -0.70 -0.45
C ASP A 422 23.18 -2.14 -0.14
N LYS A 423 24.14 -2.29 0.77
CA LYS A 423 24.61 -3.62 1.23
C LYS A 423 23.54 -4.37 2.04
N LEU A 424 22.76 -3.64 2.82
CA LEU A 424 21.74 -4.16 3.74
C LEU A 424 20.31 -3.87 3.28
N HIS A 425 20.08 -3.83 1.96
CA HIS A 425 18.78 -3.50 1.36
C HIS A 425 17.66 -4.41 1.86
N ILE A 426 17.98 -5.66 2.21
CA ILE A 426 17.04 -6.62 2.81
C ILE A 426 16.46 -6.15 4.16
N LEU A 427 17.05 -5.16 4.82
CA LEU A 427 16.51 -4.62 6.07
C LEU A 427 15.40 -3.57 5.86
N GLY A 428 15.35 -2.92 4.70
CA GLY A 428 14.43 -1.79 4.47
C GLY A 428 14.67 -0.61 5.44
N MET A 429 15.88 -0.48 5.96
CA MET A 429 16.20 0.41 7.08
C MET A 429 16.15 1.88 6.65
N GLY A 430 15.32 2.66 7.36
CA GLY A 430 15.25 4.12 7.21
C GLY A 430 16.43 4.86 7.85
N ASP A 431 16.56 6.14 7.53
CA ASP A 431 17.63 6.99 8.03
C ASP A 431 17.53 7.22 9.55
N LEU A 432 16.33 7.46 10.10
CA LEU A 432 16.11 7.59 11.54
C LEU A 432 16.60 6.38 12.34
N GLU A 433 16.28 5.17 11.89
CA GLU A 433 16.77 3.92 12.50
C GLU A 433 18.30 3.86 12.43
N TYR A 434 18.86 4.15 11.25
CA TYR A 434 20.30 4.13 11.05
C TYR A 434 21.07 5.17 11.90
N TRP A 435 20.55 6.39 12.02
CA TRP A 435 21.13 7.43 12.88
C TRP A 435 21.15 7.03 14.34
N ALA A 436 20.13 6.30 14.82
CA ALA A 436 20.12 5.75 16.17
C ALA A 436 21.21 4.68 16.38
N HIS A 437 21.45 3.81 15.39
CA HIS A 437 22.58 2.86 15.42
C HIS A 437 23.93 3.59 15.43
N LEU A 438 24.14 4.59 14.57
CA LEU A 438 25.38 5.39 14.56
C LEU A 438 25.61 6.11 15.89
N LYS A 439 24.57 6.73 16.44
CA LYS A 439 24.61 7.39 17.75
C LYS A 439 25.03 6.40 18.84
N ARG A 440 24.40 5.22 18.88
CA ARG A 440 24.73 4.15 19.83
C ARG A 440 26.20 3.70 19.74
N MET A 441 26.78 3.68 18.54
CA MET A 441 28.19 3.33 18.32
C MET A 441 29.16 4.47 18.64
N THR A 442 28.69 5.71 18.73
CA THR A 442 29.51 6.91 18.96
C THR A 442 29.47 7.39 20.42
N GLU A 443 28.40 7.05 21.15
CA GLU A 443 28.17 7.52 22.52
C GLU A 443 28.45 6.46 23.60
N GLY A 444 28.86 6.95 24.77
CA GLY A 444 29.11 6.15 25.98
C GLY A 444 30.56 5.64 26.12
N PRO A 445 30.87 4.92 27.20
CA PRO A 445 32.23 4.50 27.55
C PRO A 445 32.82 3.42 26.64
N HIS A 446 31.98 2.78 25.81
CA HIS A 446 32.35 1.69 24.90
C HIS A 446 32.05 2.05 23.44
N ALA A 447 32.25 3.32 23.08
CA ALA A 447 32.07 3.81 21.72
C ALA A 447 33.07 3.15 20.75
N LEU A 448 32.53 2.65 19.63
CA LEU A 448 33.30 2.06 18.54
C LEU A 448 33.71 3.10 17.50
N LEU A 449 32.97 4.20 17.44
CA LEU A 449 33.16 5.31 16.52
C LEU A 449 33.41 6.60 17.29
N GLN A 450 34.13 7.52 16.66
CA GLN A 450 34.21 8.91 17.06
C GLN A 450 33.82 9.80 15.88
N MET A 451 33.13 10.90 16.17
CA MET A 451 32.69 11.87 15.16
C MET A 451 33.40 13.20 15.39
N SER A 452 33.92 13.78 14.30
CA SER A 452 34.49 15.14 14.29
C SER A 452 33.68 16.05 13.38
N GLY A 453 33.58 17.34 13.73
CA GLY A 453 32.87 18.35 12.92
C GLY A 453 31.35 18.41 13.12
N ALA A 454 30.75 17.47 13.85
CA ALA A 454 29.34 17.50 14.22
C ALA A 454 29.19 17.19 15.71
N THR A 455 28.24 17.84 16.37
CA THR A 455 28.02 17.69 17.82
C THR A 455 26.73 16.97 18.18
N THR A 456 25.79 16.84 17.24
CA THR A 456 24.53 16.13 17.47
C THR A 456 24.16 15.18 16.33
N PHE A 457 23.39 14.15 16.66
CA PHE A 457 22.80 13.24 15.68
C PHE A 457 21.38 13.69 15.35
N PRO A 458 20.98 13.70 14.06
CA PRO A 458 19.60 13.98 13.67
C PRO A 458 18.63 12.99 14.31
N ASN A 459 17.44 13.48 14.59
CA ASN A 459 16.30 12.68 15.04
C ASN A 459 15.02 13.27 14.45
N PHE A 460 13.86 12.71 14.80
CA PHE A 460 12.59 13.18 14.25
C PHE A 460 12.32 14.68 14.48
N LYS A 461 12.79 15.27 15.59
CA LYS A 461 12.56 16.68 15.95
C LYS A 461 13.70 17.60 15.51
N GLN A 462 14.90 17.06 15.26
CA GLN A 462 16.12 17.84 15.10
C GLN A 462 16.83 17.46 13.81
N HIS A 463 16.97 18.45 12.93
CA HIS A 463 17.89 18.38 11.81
C HIS A 463 19.17 19.12 12.20
N ASP A 464 20.32 18.49 11.97
CA ASP A 464 21.63 19.10 12.17
C ASP A 464 22.33 19.18 10.81
N GLU A 465 22.55 20.40 10.32
CA GLU A 465 23.25 20.63 9.06
C GLU A 465 24.73 20.23 9.16
N GLU A 466 25.34 20.40 10.35
CA GLU A 466 26.74 20.03 10.59
C GLU A 466 26.94 18.52 10.55
N PHE A 467 25.91 17.74 10.94
CA PHE A 467 25.94 16.28 10.85
C PHE A 467 26.28 15.79 9.44
N ARG A 468 25.83 16.51 8.40
CA ARG A 468 26.12 16.13 7.01
C ARG A 468 27.62 16.17 6.69
N ASP A 469 28.33 17.11 7.28
CA ASP A 469 29.76 17.36 7.06
C ASP A 469 30.66 16.71 8.11
N GLY A 470 30.05 16.08 9.13
CA GLY A 470 30.75 15.27 10.12
C GLY A 470 31.57 14.15 9.49
N VAL A 471 32.69 13.81 10.14
CA VAL A 471 33.58 12.73 9.73
C VAL A 471 33.68 11.70 10.85
N LEU A 472 33.28 10.47 10.55
CA LEU A 472 33.31 9.31 11.42
C LEU A 472 34.63 8.54 11.24
N SER A 473 35.23 8.11 12.35
CA SER A 473 36.40 7.23 12.33
C SER A 473 36.27 6.16 13.42
N LEU A 474 36.94 5.02 13.22
CA LEU A 474 37.00 3.95 14.22
C LEU A 474 37.82 4.42 15.44
N THR A 475 37.32 4.12 16.64
CA THR A 475 38.13 4.21 17.87
C THR A 475 39.10 3.04 17.96
N GLU A 476 40.06 3.08 18.90
CA GLU A 476 40.91 1.92 19.18
C GLU A 476 40.09 0.68 19.54
N LEU A 477 39.02 0.86 20.33
CA LEU A 477 38.07 -0.21 20.63
C LEU A 477 37.34 -0.70 19.38
N GLY A 478 36.87 0.22 18.51
CA GLY A 478 36.25 -0.12 17.24
C GLY A 478 37.11 -1.02 16.36
N ILE A 479 38.41 -0.72 16.27
CA ILE A 479 39.38 -1.54 15.53
C ILE A 479 39.51 -2.94 16.16
N LYS A 480 39.69 -3.02 17.48
CA LYS A 480 39.83 -4.31 18.20
C LYS A 480 38.60 -5.20 18.05
N VAL A 481 37.40 -4.62 18.18
CA VAL A 481 36.14 -5.34 17.99
C VAL A 481 36.02 -5.83 16.54
N LEU A 482 36.32 -4.97 15.56
CA LEU A 482 36.24 -5.35 14.15
C LEU A 482 37.23 -6.46 13.76
N ASN A 483 38.37 -6.54 14.44
CA ASN A 483 39.35 -7.61 14.30
C ASN A 483 39.00 -8.91 15.06
N GLY A 484 37.91 -8.91 15.84
CA GLY A 484 37.51 -10.05 16.67
C GLY A 484 38.34 -10.22 17.94
N GLU A 485 39.09 -9.20 18.36
CA GLU A 485 39.91 -9.23 19.59
C GLU A 485 39.06 -8.98 20.85
N VAL A 486 37.90 -8.33 20.69
CA VAL A 486 36.99 -7.94 21.77
C VAL A 486 35.55 -8.22 21.34
N ASP A 487 34.76 -8.85 22.23
CA ASP A 487 33.31 -9.01 22.06
C ASP A 487 32.59 -7.77 22.63
N TRP A 488 32.03 -6.94 21.74
CA TRP A 488 31.36 -5.70 22.13
C TRP A 488 30.10 -5.94 22.96
N ALA A 489 29.38 -7.04 22.73
CA ALA A 489 28.15 -7.33 23.46
C ALA A 489 28.40 -7.74 24.93
N LEU A 490 29.65 -8.10 25.29
CA LEU A 490 30.03 -8.28 26.69
C LEU A 490 30.26 -6.93 27.40
N LEU A 491 30.70 -5.91 26.66
CA LEU A 491 30.97 -4.56 27.17
C LEU A 491 29.73 -3.66 27.19
N LYS A 492 28.99 -3.64 26.07
CA LYS A 492 27.84 -2.77 25.81
C LYS A 492 26.55 -3.50 26.17
N GLN A 493 26.19 -3.47 27.45
CA GLN A 493 24.98 -4.09 27.99
C GLN A 493 23.78 -3.13 28.00
N ASP A 494 23.67 -2.30 26.96
CA ASP A 494 22.52 -1.41 26.78
C ASP A 494 21.25 -2.24 26.52
N GLU A 495 20.12 -1.71 26.95
CA GLU A 495 18.82 -2.31 26.65
C GLU A 495 18.55 -2.26 25.15
N PHE A 496 18.09 -3.38 24.58
CA PHE A 496 17.68 -3.42 23.17
C PHE A 496 16.56 -4.42 22.90
N TRP A 497 15.89 -4.21 21.77
CA TRP A 497 14.84 -5.07 21.24
C TRP A 497 15.19 -5.55 19.84
N ILE A 498 14.95 -6.83 19.56
CA ILE A 498 14.98 -7.41 18.23
C ILE A 498 13.67 -8.19 18.09
N GLY A 499 12.64 -7.51 17.57
CA GLY A 499 11.27 -8.04 17.59
C GLY A 499 10.80 -8.21 19.04
N GLY A 500 10.20 -9.35 19.36
CA GLY A 500 9.77 -9.71 20.71
C GLY A 500 10.91 -10.07 21.66
N LEU A 501 12.14 -10.23 21.15
CA LEU A 501 13.30 -10.50 21.98
C LEU A 501 13.75 -9.21 22.66
N HIS A 502 13.80 -9.25 23.98
CA HIS A 502 14.23 -8.13 24.82
C HIS A 502 15.48 -8.52 25.58
N ASN A 503 16.56 -7.74 25.43
CA ASN A 503 17.74 -7.83 26.26
C ASN A 503 17.73 -6.69 27.29
N PRO A 504 17.47 -6.96 28.58
CA PRO A 504 17.46 -5.93 29.61
C PRO A 504 18.84 -5.31 29.81
N SER A 505 18.87 -4.04 30.22
CA SER A 505 20.11 -3.35 30.60
C SER A 505 20.88 -4.14 31.66
N GLY A 506 22.20 -4.23 31.50
CA GLY A 506 23.09 -4.95 32.41
C GLY A 506 23.04 -6.48 32.30
N LYS A 507 22.41 -7.03 31.25
CA LYS A 507 22.40 -8.47 30.96
C LYS A 507 23.03 -8.77 29.60
N GLN A 508 23.72 -9.92 29.55
CA GLN A 508 24.27 -10.47 28.32
C GLN A 508 23.18 -11.20 27.53
N SER A 509 23.15 -10.99 26.21
CA SER A 509 22.33 -11.80 25.32
C SER A 509 22.88 -13.21 25.26
N LYS A 510 22.04 -14.20 25.57
CA LYS A 510 22.34 -15.63 25.42
C LYS A 510 22.34 -16.08 23.95
N TRP A 511 21.62 -15.36 23.09
CA TRP A 511 21.45 -15.72 21.70
C TRP A 511 22.41 -14.90 20.83
N ARG A 512 23.17 -15.59 19.98
CA ARG A 512 24.18 -15.00 19.10
C ARG A 512 24.01 -15.44 17.66
N TRP A 513 24.16 -14.50 16.73
CA TRP A 513 24.17 -14.82 15.30
C TRP A 513 25.52 -15.41 14.89
N ASN A 514 25.50 -16.52 14.15
CA ASN A 514 26.67 -17.06 13.49
C ASN A 514 26.63 -16.71 12.00
N PRO A 515 27.44 -15.74 11.55
CA PRO A 515 27.43 -15.31 10.15
C PRO A 515 27.96 -16.38 9.18
N ALA A 516 28.77 -17.34 9.65
CA ALA A 516 29.33 -18.37 8.78
C ALA A 516 28.32 -19.47 8.42
N SER A 517 27.43 -19.81 9.35
CA SER A 517 26.37 -20.80 9.13
C SER A 517 25.00 -20.18 8.84
N GLU A 518 24.86 -18.86 8.95
CA GLU A 518 23.58 -18.14 8.92
C GLU A 518 22.55 -18.71 9.91
N THR A 519 23.00 -19.02 11.13
CA THR A 519 22.15 -19.58 12.18
C THR A 519 22.34 -18.84 13.50
N VAL A 520 21.36 -18.96 14.39
CA VAL A 520 21.52 -18.49 15.77
C VAL A 520 21.99 -19.63 16.67
N VAL A 521 22.88 -19.32 17.60
CA VAL A 521 23.36 -20.25 18.62
C VAL A 521 23.11 -19.70 20.02
N GLU A 522 22.88 -20.58 20.98
CA GLU A 522 22.89 -20.24 22.40
C GLU A 522 24.32 -20.30 22.92
N ILE A 523 24.80 -19.23 23.55
CA ILE A 523 26.08 -19.22 24.26
C ILE A 523 25.84 -19.45 25.76
N GLU A 524 26.66 -20.31 26.38
CA GLU A 524 26.61 -20.51 27.81
C GLU A 524 26.98 -19.20 28.52
N SER A 525 26.18 -18.82 29.52
CA SER A 525 26.47 -17.65 30.34
C SER A 525 27.75 -17.93 31.12
N THR A 526 28.86 -17.28 30.77
CA THR A 526 30.07 -17.33 31.61
C THR A 526 29.69 -16.77 32.98
N SER A 527 29.72 -17.65 33.98
CA SER A 527 29.25 -17.43 35.35
C SER A 527 30.11 -16.42 36.11
#